data_AF-A0AAE2YQY7-F1
#
_entry.id   AF-A0AAE2YQY7-F1
#
_cell.length_a   1.000
_cell.length_b   1.000
_cell.length_c   1.000
_cell.angle_alpha   90.00
_cell.angle_beta   90.00
_cell.angle_gamma   90.00
#
_symmetry.space_group_name_H-M   'P 1'
#
loop_
_entity.id
_entity.type
_entity.pdbx_description
1 polymer ?
#
loop_
_entity_poly.entity_id
_entity_poly.type
_entity_poly.pdbx_seq_one_letter_code
_entity_poly.pdbx_strand_id
1 'polypeptide(L)'
;MELPTDISRWNPALAGAFRKGIAAHQNGQSIRCCPYADNRKNDGRLSWSRAFRNAWFDGWHWAAQQGVKKYELLTALESALSNHHPDADLDAEFEDDPERLIDESLLDWDDE
;
A
#
# COMPACT_ATOMS: atom_id res chain seq x y z
N MET A 1 -2.51 -9.90 0.73
CA MET A 1 -1.26 -9.89 1.51
C MET A 1 -0.83 -11.33 1.71
N GLU A 2 0.12 -11.80 0.90
CA GLU A 2 0.68 -13.14 1.09
C GLU A 2 1.72 -13.05 2.20
N LEU A 3 1.38 -13.51 3.40
CA LEU A 3 2.36 -13.78 4.44
C LEU A 3 3.47 -14.68 3.86
N PRO A 4 4.71 -14.65 4.40
CA PRO A 4 5.72 -15.64 4.05
C PRO A 4 5.09 -17.04 4.02
N THR A 5 5.20 -17.75 2.91
CA THR A 5 4.48 -19.01 2.63
C THR A 5 4.68 -20.07 3.70
N ASP A 6 5.77 -19.97 4.48
CA ASP A 6 6.11 -20.87 5.57
C ASP A 6 5.57 -20.48 6.96
N ILE A 7 4.83 -19.36 7.12
CA ILE A 7 4.31 -18.94 8.44
C ILE A 7 3.38 -19.99 9.07
N SER A 8 2.70 -20.80 8.26
CA SER A 8 1.86 -21.90 8.73
C SER A 8 2.64 -22.99 9.48
N ARG A 9 3.95 -23.09 9.24
CA ARG A 9 4.86 -24.04 9.91
C ARG A 9 5.51 -23.46 11.16
N TRP A 10 5.32 -22.16 11.43
CA TRP A 10 5.91 -21.51 12.60
C TRP A 10 5.19 -21.91 13.87
N ASN A 11 5.87 -21.76 15.02
CA ASN A 11 5.19 -21.81 16.30
C ASN A 11 4.04 -20.76 16.30
N PRO A 12 2.79 -21.16 16.59
CA PRO A 12 1.63 -20.26 16.56
C PRO A 12 1.82 -18.98 17.38
N ALA A 13 2.56 -19.04 18.48
CA ALA A 13 2.82 -17.90 19.34
C ALA A 13 3.77 -16.87 18.67
N LEU A 14 4.80 -17.34 17.95
CA LEU A 14 5.71 -16.49 17.18
C LEU A 14 5.01 -15.92 15.94
N ALA A 15 4.19 -16.73 15.26
CA ALA A 15 3.34 -16.24 14.17
C ALA A 15 2.39 -15.14 14.65
N GLY A 16 1.84 -15.27 15.86
CA GLY A 16 1.05 -14.22 16.51
C GLY A 16 1.84 -12.93 16.74
N ALA A 17 3.09 -13.01 17.21
CA ALA A 17 3.96 -11.85 17.37
C ALA A 17 4.26 -11.16 16.04
N PHE A 18 4.54 -11.93 14.99
CA PHE A 18 4.76 -11.41 13.64
C PHE A 18 3.54 -10.64 13.10
N ARG A 19 2.34 -11.23 13.21
CA ARG A 19 1.09 -10.56 12.78
C ARG A 19 0.84 -9.26 13.54
N LYS A 20 1.17 -9.20 14.83
CA LYS A 20 1.08 -7.95 15.62
C LYS A 20 2.06 -6.88 15.13
N GLY A 21 3.24 -7.27 14.66
CA GLY A 21 4.20 -6.35 14.03
C GLY A 21 3.67 -5.72 12.75
N ILE A 22 3.06 -6.54 11.89
CA ILE A 22 2.38 -6.07 10.67
C ILE A 22 1.29 -5.04 11.01
N ALA A 23 0.40 -5.40 11.94
CA ALA A 23 -0.71 -4.53 12.34
C ALA A 23 -0.21 -3.19 12.91
N ALA A 24 0.88 -3.22 13.70
CA ALA A 24 1.47 -2.00 14.25
C ALA A 24 1.97 -1.05 13.15
N HIS A 25 2.67 -1.56 12.12
CA HIS A 25 3.09 -0.74 10.98
C HIS A 25 1.89 -0.17 10.21
N GLN A 26 0.87 -1.00 9.95
CA GLN A 26 -0.34 -0.56 9.25
C GLN A 26 -1.10 0.53 10.00
N ASN A 27 -1.04 0.51 11.32
CA ASN A 27 -1.61 1.55 12.19
C ASN A 27 -0.69 2.78 12.35
N GLY A 28 0.43 2.86 11.61
CA GLY A 28 1.40 3.95 11.69
C GLY A 28 2.20 4.00 13.00
N GLN A 29 2.22 2.91 13.77
CA GLN A 29 2.97 2.86 15.02
C GLN A 29 4.47 2.73 14.76
N SER A 30 5.27 3.39 15.60
CA SER A 30 6.72 3.28 15.55
C SER A 30 7.18 1.85 15.84
N ILE A 31 8.28 1.44 15.21
CA ILE A 31 8.98 0.19 15.53
C ILE A 31 9.36 0.10 17.03
N ARG A 32 9.52 1.23 17.73
CA ARG A 32 9.83 1.26 19.16
C ARG A 32 8.66 0.87 20.06
N CYS A 33 7.44 0.77 19.52
CA CYS A 33 6.24 0.34 20.27
C CYS A 33 6.16 -1.19 20.46
N CYS A 34 7.25 -1.93 20.19
CA CYS A 34 7.31 -3.36 20.41
C CYS A 34 6.99 -3.72 21.88
N PRO A 35 5.95 -4.54 22.16
CA PRO A 35 5.54 -4.85 23.52
C PRO A 35 6.46 -5.88 24.22
N TYR A 36 7.37 -6.49 23.47
CA TYR A 36 8.25 -7.54 23.98
C TYR A 36 9.57 -6.94 24.49
N ALA A 37 9.75 -6.90 25.81
CA ALA A 37 10.99 -6.46 26.46
C ALA A 37 12.16 -7.46 26.24
N ASP A 38 13.40 -7.00 26.13
CA ASP A 38 14.59 -7.86 26.07
C ASP A 38 15.03 -8.12 27.49
N ASN A 39 14.42 -9.14 28.08
CA ASN A 39 14.73 -9.57 29.41
C ASN A 39 15.87 -10.56 29.30
N ARG A 40 17.11 -10.07 29.30
CA ARG A 40 18.26 -10.96 29.49
C ARG A 40 18.23 -11.51 30.90
N LYS A 41 18.35 -12.83 31.03
CA LYS A 41 18.59 -13.45 32.33
C LYS A 41 20.03 -13.15 32.75
N ASN A 42 20.26 -13.08 34.06
CA ASN A 42 21.61 -12.88 34.63
C ASN A 42 22.58 -14.02 34.27
N ASP A 43 22.07 -15.16 33.81
CA ASP A 43 22.83 -16.33 33.33
C ASP A 43 23.23 -16.24 31.84
N GLY A 44 22.91 -15.13 31.15
CA GLY A 44 23.22 -14.92 29.73
C GLY A 44 22.32 -15.71 28.76
N ARG A 45 21.36 -16.51 29.25
CA ARG A 45 20.46 -17.28 28.39
C ARG A 45 19.39 -16.36 27.79
N LEU A 46 19.07 -16.60 26.52
CA LEU A 46 18.01 -15.91 25.81
C LEU A 46 16.67 -16.26 26.46
N SER A 47 15.95 -15.25 26.95
CA SER A 47 14.56 -15.45 27.33
C SER A 47 13.71 -15.58 26.07
N TRP A 48 12.58 -16.28 26.21
CA TRP A 48 11.59 -16.40 25.14
C TRP A 48 11.22 -15.02 24.56
N SER A 49 11.29 -13.94 25.36
CA SER A 49 10.92 -12.60 24.92
C SER A 49 11.74 -12.07 23.73
N ARG A 50 13.00 -12.52 23.53
CA ARG A 50 13.81 -12.09 22.38
C ARG A 50 13.35 -12.70 21.06
N ALA A 51 12.92 -13.96 21.06
CA ALA A 51 12.35 -14.59 19.87
C ALA A 51 11.04 -13.90 19.44
N PHE A 52 10.18 -13.55 20.40
CA PHE A 52 8.94 -12.82 20.14
C PHE A 52 9.20 -11.38 19.67
N ARG A 53 10.19 -10.71 20.28
CA ARG A 53 10.63 -9.38 19.85
C ARG A 53 11.12 -9.39 18.40
N ASN A 54 11.97 -10.34 18.05
CA ASN A 54 12.48 -10.46 16.68
C ASN A 54 11.34 -10.73 15.70
N ALA A 55 10.46 -11.69 16.00
CA ALA A 55 9.30 -11.99 15.15
C ALA A 55 8.39 -10.76 14.95
N TRP A 56 8.17 -9.95 15.98
CA TRP A 56 7.42 -8.70 15.87
C TRP A 56 8.12 -7.67 14.97
N PHE A 57 9.44 -7.48 15.10
CA PHE A 57 10.20 -6.58 14.24
C PHE A 57 10.19 -7.05 12.79
N ASP A 58 10.35 -8.35 12.54
CA ASP A 58 10.29 -8.94 11.21
C ASP A 58 8.94 -8.63 10.54
N GLY A 59 7.84 -8.76 11.30
CA GLY A 59 6.51 -8.43 10.81
C GLY A 59 6.34 -6.94 10.47
N TRP A 60 6.85 -6.06 11.32
CA TRP A 60 6.81 -4.60 11.09
C TRP A 60 7.61 -4.21 9.84
N HIS A 61 8.83 -4.72 9.69
CA HIS A 61 9.68 -4.46 8.52
C HIS A 61 9.10 -5.06 7.24
N TRP A 62 8.52 -6.25 7.31
CA TRP A 62 7.84 -6.87 6.18
C TRP A 62 6.71 -5.97 5.68
N ALA A 63 5.86 -5.45 6.59
CA ALA A 63 4.78 -4.54 6.21
C ALA A 63 5.30 -3.23 5.59
N ALA A 64 6.40 -2.69 6.10
CA ALA A 64 7.06 -1.50 5.53
C ALA A 64 7.53 -1.74 4.08
N GLN A 65 8.22 -2.85 3.84
CA GLN A 65 8.72 -3.21 2.51
C GLN A 65 7.59 -3.46 1.51
N GLN A 66 6.47 -4.04 1.95
CA GLN A 66 5.31 -4.25 1.07
C GLN A 66 4.61 -2.94 0.68
N GLY A 67 4.61 -1.95 1.58
CA GLY A 67 4.16 -0.59 1.25
C GLY A 67 5.00 0.04 0.14
N VAL A 68 6.33 -0.09 0.24
CA VAL A 68 7.28 0.41 -0.78
C VAL A 68 7.05 -0.27 -2.12
N LYS A 69 6.95 -1.61 -2.16
CA LYS A 69 6.69 -2.34 -3.42
C LYS A 69 5.37 -1.94 -4.08
N LYS A 70 4.30 -1.74 -3.29
CA LYS A 70 3.02 -1.28 -3.83
C LYS A 70 3.16 0.10 -4.47
N TYR A 71 3.86 1.02 -3.81
CA TYR A 71 4.07 2.36 -4.32
C TYR A 71 4.94 2.35 -5.59
N GLU A 72 6.06 1.62 -5.61
CA GLU A 72 6.91 1.47 -6.79
C GLU A 72 6.15 0.90 -8.00
N LEU A 73 5.30 -0.12 -7.78
CA LEU A 73 4.46 -0.69 -8.83
C LEU A 73 3.42 0.32 -9.35
N LEU A 74 2.79 1.09 -8.47
CA LEU A 74 1.84 2.12 -8.87
C LEU A 74 2.52 3.25 -9.65
N THR A 75 3.68 3.73 -9.18
CA THR A 75 4.47 4.76 -9.88
C THR A 75 4.98 4.27 -11.23
N ALA A 76 5.42 3.01 -11.33
CA ALA A 76 5.83 2.41 -12.60
C ALA A 76 4.65 2.27 -13.58
N LEU A 77 3.47 1.89 -13.09
CA LEU A 77 2.24 1.82 -13.89
C LEU A 77 1.81 3.20 -14.40
N GLU A 78 1.78 4.21 -13.52
CA GLU A 78 1.47 5.60 -13.87
C GLU A 78 2.46 6.14 -14.91
N SER A 79 3.75 5.86 -14.75
CA SER A 79 4.78 6.25 -15.72
C SER A 79 4.62 5.56 -17.07
N ALA A 80 4.26 4.26 -17.08
CA ALA A 80 4.00 3.51 -18.32
C ALA A 80 2.76 4.02 -19.07
N LEU A 81 1.72 4.41 -18.34
CA LEU A 81 0.52 5.02 -18.91
C LEU A 81 0.79 6.43 -19.47
N SER A 82 1.67 7.21 -18.82
CA SER A 82 2.04 8.55 -19.28
C SER A 82 2.92 8.57 -20.54
N ASN A 83 3.66 7.49 -20.82
CA ASN A 83 4.51 7.39 -22.01
C ASN A 83 3.75 6.98 -23.28
N HIS A 84 2.43 6.76 -23.21
CA HIS A 84 1.58 6.58 -24.38
C HIS A 84 0.99 7.94 -24.79
N HIS A 85 1.87 8.85 -25.24
CA HIS A 85 1.44 9.96 -26.09
C HIS A 85 1.23 9.35 -27.48
N PRO A 86 -0.01 9.25 -28.01
CA PRO A 86 -0.14 9.08 -29.43
C PRO A 86 0.41 10.35 -30.05
N ASP A 87 1.52 10.24 -30.77
CA ASP A 87 1.79 11.12 -31.91
C ASP A 87 0.66 10.87 -32.92
N ALA A 88 -0.54 11.34 -32.58
CA ALA A 88 -1.61 11.52 -33.50
C ALA A 88 -1.30 12.86 -34.15
N ASP A 89 -0.62 12.78 -35.29
CA ASP A 89 -0.70 13.78 -36.35
C ASP A 89 -2.18 14.12 -36.57
N LEU A 90 -2.68 15.13 -35.86
CA LEU A 90 -3.93 15.79 -36.16
C LEU A 90 -3.61 17.00 -37.03
N ASP A 91 -3.07 16.72 -38.21
CA ASP A 91 -3.34 17.54 -39.40
C ASP A 91 -4.82 17.32 -39.76
N ALA A 92 -5.71 17.96 -39.00
CA ALA A 92 -7.11 18.05 -39.32
C ALA A 92 -7.49 19.52 -39.25
N GLU A 93 -7.61 20.11 -40.44
CA GLU A 93 -8.03 21.47 -40.70
C GLU A 93 -9.26 21.82 -39.85
N PHE A 94 -9.08 22.75 -38.91
CA PHE A 94 -10.18 23.36 -38.19
C PHE A 94 -10.75 24.44 -39.12
N GLU A 95 -11.61 24.03 -40.05
CA GLU A 95 -12.53 24.96 -40.71
C GLU A 95 -13.45 25.55 -39.62
N ASP A 96 -13.22 26.83 -39.30
CA ASP A 96 -14.15 27.67 -38.55
C ASP A 96 -15.50 27.70 -39.30
N ASP A 97 -16.44 26.85 -38.89
CA ASP A 97 -17.85 26.94 -39.28
C ASP A 97 -18.63 27.65 -38.14
N PRO A 98 -18.93 28.95 -38.27
CA PRO A 98 -19.59 29.74 -37.23
C PRO A 98 -21.11 29.51 -37.09
N GLU A 99 -21.72 28.54 -37.78
CA GLU A 99 -23.19 28.39 -37.79
C GLU A 99 -23.74 27.17 -37.03
N ARG A 100 -23.12 26.74 -35.92
CA ARG A 100 -23.81 25.87 -34.95
C ARG A 100 -24.66 26.69 -33.98
N LEU A 101 -25.82 27.10 -34.49
CA LEU A 101 -27.03 27.49 -33.76
C LEU A 101 -27.29 26.53 -32.59
N ILE A 102 -27.07 27.01 -31.36
CA ILE A 102 -27.57 26.36 -30.16
C ILE A 102 -29.03 26.80 -30.05
N ASP A 103 -29.95 25.89 -30.36
CA ASP A 103 -31.38 26.06 -30.10
C ASP A 103 -31.62 25.84 -28.59
N GLU A 104 -31.55 26.92 -27.81
CA GLU A 104 -31.79 26.92 -26.36
C GLU A 104 -33.29 26.87 -26.00
N SER A 105 -34.10 26.06 -26.69
CA SER A 105 -35.55 26.04 -26.48
C SER A 105 -36.13 24.75 -25.89
N LEU A 106 -35.33 23.89 -25.23
CA LEU A 106 -35.86 22.60 -24.73
C LEU A 106 -35.36 22.19 -23.34
N LEU A 107 -35.47 23.10 -22.37
CA LEU A 107 -35.39 22.79 -20.94
C LEU A 107 -36.60 23.42 -20.22
N ASP A 108 -37.79 22.91 -20.52
CA ASP A 108 -38.97 23.01 -19.66
C ASP A 108 -38.72 22.08 -18.45
N TRP A 109 -38.42 22.69 -17.30
CA TRP A 109 -38.46 22.01 -16.01
C TRP A 109 -39.85 22.25 -15.41
N ASP A 110 -40.77 21.31 -15.65
CA ASP A 110 -42.00 21.18 -14.86
C ASP A 110 -41.66 20.59 -13.49
N ASP A 111 -41.75 21.42 -12.44
CA ASP A 111 -41.81 21.01 -11.04
C ASP A 111 -43.29 20.89 -10.63
N GLU A 112 -43.73 19.69 -10.27
CA GLU A 112 -44.97 19.42 -9.52
C GLU A 112 -44.68 18.64 -8.22
#